data_AF-A0A2I0EZ37-F1
#
_entry.id   AF-A0A2I0EZ37-F1
#
_cell.length_a   1.000
_cell.length_b   1.000
_cell.length_c   1.000
_cell.angle_alpha   90.00
_cell.angle_beta   90.00
_cell.angle_gamma   90.00
#
_symmetry.space_group_name_H-M   'P 1'
#
loop_
_entity.id
_entity.type
_entity.pdbx_description
1 polymer ?
#
loop_
_entity_poly.entity_id
_entity_poly.type
_entity_poly.pdbx_seq_one_letter_code
_entity_poly.pdbx_strand_id
1 'polypeptide(L)' 'MNKTEYFRQGIITPSVKEYRKFLETNLNIVIIAVNMFKDDCILLTYKEQ' A
#
# COMPACT_ATOMS: atom_id res chain seq x y z
N MET A 1 15.84 -6.30 -0.71
CA MET A 1 15.84 -4.82 -0.82
C MET A 1 14.46 -4.31 -0.44
N ASN A 2 14.34 -3.13 0.21
CA ASN A 2 13.02 -2.58 0.54
C ASN A 2 12.36 -2.05 -0.73
N LYS A 3 11.06 -2.32 -0.88
CA LYS A 3 10.19 -1.75 -1.91
C LYS A 3 9.21 -0.79 -1.25
N THR A 4 8.78 0.22 -1.99
CA THR A 4 7.80 1.20 -1.53
C THR A 4 6.73 1.40 -2.60
N GLU A 5 5.47 1.31 -2.18
CA GLU A 5 4.29 1.45 -3.04
C GLU A 5 3.40 2.59 -2.52
N TYR A 6 2.87 3.41 -3.44
CA TYR A 6 2.06 4.57 -3.10
C TYR A 6 0.64 4.43 -3.66
N PHE A 7 -0.33 4.26 -2.76
CA PHE A 7 -1.74 4.20 -3.07
C PHE A 7 -2.37 5.58 -2.86
N ARG A 8 -2.72 6.26 -3.95
CA ARG A 8 -3.41 7.55 -3.91
C ARG A 8 -4.92 7.35 -4.04
N GLN A 9 -5.71 8.17 -3.35
CA GLN A 9 -7.14 8.27 -3.65
C GLN A 9 -7.33 8.69 -5.11
N GLY A 10 -7.96 7.81 -5.90
CA GLY A 10 -8.47 8.16 -7.21
C GLY A 10 -9.90 8.70 -7.11
N ILE A 11 -10.37 9.36 -8.17
CA ILE A 11 -11.77 9.84 -8.27
C ILE A 11 -12.77 8.68 -8.06
N ILE A 12 -12.39 7.47 -8.48
CA ILE A 12 -13.28 6.31 -8.54
C ILE A 12 -13.00 5.31 -7.42
N THR A 13 -11.73 5.18 -7.00
CA THR A 13 -11.33 4.14 -6.05
C THR A 13 -10.53 4.72 -4.89
N PRO A 14 -10.97 4.51 -3.64
CA PRO A 14 -10.22 4.89 -2.45
C PRO A 14 -8.89 4.15 -2.37
N SER A 15 -7.84 4.83 -1.90
CA SER A 15 -6.51 4.24 -1.70
C SER A 15 -6.53 2.99 -0.82
N VAL A 16 -7.38 2.97 0.20
CA VAL A 16 -7.56 1.83 1.12
C VAL A 16 -7.98 0.57 0.37
N LYS A 17 -8.80 0.71 -0.69
CA LYS A 17 -9.27 -0.44 -1.48
C LYS A 17 -8.13 -1.02 -2.32
N GLU A 18 -7.35 -0.16 -2.97
CA GLU A 18 -6.16 -0.59 -3.74
C GLU A 18 -5.08 -1.18 -2.82
N TYR A 19 -4.84 -0.57 -1.67
CA TYR A 19 -3.93 -1.09 -0.65
C TYR A 19 -4.34 -2.49 -0.17
N ARG A 20 -5.63 -2.71 0.14
CA ARG A 20 -6.12 -4.04 0.55
C ARG A 20 -5.93 -5.07 -0.56
N LYS A 21 -6.32 -4.74 -1.79
CA LYS A 21 -6.14 -5.63 -2.96
C LYS A 21 -4.67 -5.99 -3.16
N PHE A 22 -3.77 -5.03 -2.95
CA PHE A 22 -2.34 -5.27 -3.02
C PHE A 22 -1.89 -6.32 -2.00
N LEU A 23 -2.33 -6.22 -0.73
CA LEU A 23 -2.00 -7.20 0.30
C LEU A 23 -2.58 -8.59 0.00
N GLU A 24 -3.80 -8.66 -0.53
CA GLU A 24 -4.44 -9.93 -0.91
C GLU A 24 -3.72 -10.64 -2.07
N THR A 25 -3.11 -9.87 -2.97
CA THR A 25 -2.39 -10.41 -4.14
C THR A 25 -0.94 -10.76 -3.80
N ASN A 26 -0.30 -9.99 -2.91
CA ASN A 26 1.10 -10.14 -2.56
C ASN A 26 1.25 -10.81 -1.19
N LEU A 27 0.99 -12.12 -1.13
CA LEU A 27 1.01 -12.88 0.12
C LEU A 27 2.41 -13.12 0.70
N ASN A 28 3.46 -12.96 -0.11
CA ASN A 28 4.84 -13.24 0.29
C ASN A 28 5.64 -11.96 0.58
N ILE A 29 5.03 -11.01 1.30
CA ILE A 29 5.68 -9.76 1.69
C ILE A 29 5.69 -9.58 3.20
N VAL A 30 6.76 -8.97 3.71
CA VAL A 30 6.87 -8.47 5.08
C VAL A 30 6.68 -6.97 5.04
N ILE A 31 5.62 -6.49 5.71
CA ILE A 31 5.36 -5.07 5.86
C ILE A 31 6.41 -4.47 6.82
N ILE A 32 7.07 -3.40 6.38
CA ILE A 32 8.08 -2.67 7.16
C ILE A 32 7.47 -1.40 7.76
N ALA A 33 6.71 -0.65 6.97
CA ALA A 33 6.06 0.58 7.41
C ALA A 33 4.80 0.87 6.58
N VAL A 34 3.81 1.51 7.20
CA VAL A 34 2.61 2.02 6.53
C VAL A 34 2.39 3.45 7.00
N ASN A 35 2.40 4.40 6.07
CA ASN A 35 2.11 5.80 6.36
C ASN A 35 0.80 6.21 5.68
N MET A 36 -0.10 6.83 6.43
CA MET A 36 -1.33 7.43 5.90
C MET A 36 -1.19 8.95 5.93
N PHE A 37 -1.45 9.60 4.80
CA PHE A 37 -1.39 11.05 4.66
C PHE A 37 -2.79 11.66 4.66
N LYS A 38 -2.87 12.98 4.83
CA LYS A 38 -4.09 13.73 4.50
C LYS A 38 -4.45 13.45 3.04
N ASP A 39 -5.75 13.47 2.73
CA ASP A 39 -6.32 13.14 1.42
C ASP A 39 -6.31 11.64 1.07
N ASP A 40 -6.48 10.76 2.07
CA ASP A 40 -6.60 9.31 1.90
C ASP A 40 -5.49 8.74 1.01
N CYS A 41 -4.23 8.98 1.32
CA CYS A 41 -3.10 8.38 0.61
C CYS A 41 -2.33 7.43 1.53
N ILE A 42 -1.89 6.29 1.00
CA ILE A 42 -1.15 5.25 1.75
C ILE A 42 0.20 5.03 1.08
N LEU A 43 1.29 5.14 1.83
CA LEU A 43 2.62 4.73 1.41
C LEU A 43 2.99 3.46 2.19
N LEU A 44 3.13 2.34 1.49
CA LEU A 44 3.53 1.06 2.03
C LEU A 44 4.99 0.82 1.72
N THR A 45 5.81 0.53 2.73
CA THR A 45 7.16 -0.01 2.55
C THR A 45 7.18 -1.47 2.99
N TYR A 46 7.72 -2.35 2.15
CA TYR A 46 7.72 -3.80 2.38
C TYR A 46 9.00 -4.46 1.84
N LYS A 47 9.21 -5.72 2.20
CA LYS A 47 10.22 -6.62 1.59
C LYS A 47 9.51 -7.86 1.09
N GLU A 48 9.93 -8.40 -0.05
CA GLU A 48 9.55 -9.76 -0.46
C GLU A 48 10.37 -10.76 0.38
N GLN A 49 9.75 -11.87 0.80
CA GLN A 49 10.46 -12.98 1.45
C GLN A 49 11.16 -13.86 0.42
#